data_AF-A0A9E0TKK2-F1
#
_entry.id   AF-A0A9E0TKK2-F1
#
_cell.length_a   1.000
_cell.length_b   1.000
_cell.length_c   1.000
_cell.angle_alpha   90.00
_cell.angle_beta   90.00
_cell.angle_gamma   90.00
#
_symmetry.space_group_name_H-M   'P 1'
#
loop_
_entity.id
_entity.type
_entity.pdbx_description
1 polymer ?
#
loop_
_entity_poly.entity_id
_entity_poly.type
_entity_poly.pdbx_seq_one_letter_code
_entity_poly.pdbx_strand_id
1 'polypeptide(L)' 'TMLCRPSETVLDILPQPQRGAFSKEDGEAVVNAEGRRV' A
#
# COMPACT_ATOMS: atom_id res chain seq x y z
N THR A 1 -2.45 15.96 -9.57
CA THR A 1 -3.47 14.98 -9.12
C THR A 1 -3.24 13.68 -9.85
N MET A 2 -3.26 12.54 -9.16
CA MET A 2 -3.09 11.21 -9.76
C MET A 2 -4.32 10.34 -9.45
N LEU A 3 -4.78 9.57 -10.43
CA LEU A 3 -5.83 8.57 -10.23
C LEU A 3 -5.19 7.25 -9.82
N CYS A 4 -5.30 6.88 -8.54
CA CYS A 4 -4.79 5.61 -8.02
C CYS A 4 -5.87 4.54 -8.11
N ARG A 5 -5.99 3.91 -9.28
CA ARG A 5 -6.87 2.76 -9.51
C ARG A 5 -6.01 1.66 -10.15
N PRO A 6 -5.67 0.59 -9.41
CA PRO A 6 -6.13 0.24 -8.05
C PRO A 6 -5.52 1.14 -6.95
N SER A 7 -6.05 1.08 -5.72
CA SER A 7 -5.72 2.07 -4.67
C SER A 7 -4.25 2.03 -4.23
N GLU A 8 -3.63 0.87 -4.27
CA GLU A 8 -2.24 0.62 -3.86
C GLU A 8 -1.18 1.20 -4.81
N THR A 9 -1.56 1.72 -5.98
CA THR A 9 -0.61 2.46 -6.84
C THR A 9 -0.17 3.77 -6.20
N VAL A 10 -0.88 4.25 -5.17
CA VAL A 10 -0.44 5.43 -4.40
C VAL A 10 0.90 5.17 -3.69
N LEU A 11 1.20 3.93 -3.35
CA LEU A 11 2.42 3.59 -2.60
C LEU A 11 3.69 3.87 -3.40
N ASP A 12 3.60 3.94 -4.72
CA ASP A 12 4.74 4.19 -5.61
C ASP A 12 5.17 5.67 -5.62
N ILE A 13 4.31 6.56 -5.12
CA ILE A 13 4.54 8.02 -5.08
C ILE A 13 4.67 8.59 -3.67
N LEU A 14 4.56 7.75 -2.63
CA LEU A 14 4.75 8.20 -1.25
C LEU A 14 6.25 8.39 -0.97
N PRO A 15 6.67 9.50 -0.35
CA PRO A 15 8.08 9.77 -0.05
C PRO A 15 8.65 8.88 1.06
N GLN A 16 7.77 8.22 1.82
CA GLN A 16 8.14 7.33 2.91
C GLN A 16 7.47 5.96 2.69
N PRO A 17 8.15 4.86 3.04
CA PRO A 17 7.57 3.54 2.97
C PRO A 17 6.44 3.38 4.01
N GLN A 18 5.64 2.32 3.84
CA GLN A 18 4.65 1.95 4.85
C GLN A 18 5.34 1.56 6.16
N ARG A 19 4.76 2.00 7.28
CA ARG A 19 5.35 1.84 8.63
C ARG A 19 5.00 0.49 9.29
N GLY A 20 4.20 -0.32 8.62
CA GLY A 20 3.74 -1.63 9.08
C GLY A 20 2.84 -2.29 8.04
N ALA A 21 2.23 -3.41 8.43
CA ALA A 21 1.31 -4.14 7.56
C ALA A 21 0.10 -3.29 7.18
N PHE A 22 -0.38 -3.47 5.95
CA PHE A 22 -1.55 -2.78 5.41
C PHE A 22 -2.42 -3.76 4.63
N SER A 23 -3.66 -3.92 5.05
CA SER A 23 -4.71 -4.67 4.36
C SER A 23 -5.82 -3.72 3.95
N LYS A 24 -6.40 -3.95 2.76
CA LYS A 24 -7.60 -3.24 2.29
C LYS A 24 -8.84 -3.66 3.10
N GLU A 25 -9.93 -2.93 2.87
CA GLU A 25 -11.24 -3.19 3.49
C GLU A 25 -11.77 -4.61 3.24
N ASP A 26 -11.50 -5.16 2.05
CA ASP A 26 -11.90 -6.51 1.64
C ASP A 26 -10.96 -7.61 2.20
N GLY A 27 -9.95 -7.23 2.98
CA GLY A 27 -8.98 -8.14 3.57
C GLY A 27 -7.77 -8.44 2.67
N GLU A 28 -7.69 -7.87 1.46
CA GLU A 28 -6.51 -8.03 0.61
C GLU A 28 -5.28 -7.42 1.29
N ALA A 29 -4.27 -8.26 1.58
CA ALA A 29 -3.00 -7.80 2.14
C ALA A 29 -2.16 -7.16 1.02
N VAL A 30 -1.76 -5.90 1.21
CA VAL A 30 -0.97 -5.12 0.24
C VAL A 30 0.46 -4.91 0.72
N VAL A 31 0.65 -4.76 2.04
CA VAL A 31 1.97 -4.64 2.67
C VAL A 31 2.07 -5.56 3.88
N ASN A 32 3.19 -6.26 4.01
CA ASN A 32 3.47 -7.19 5.10
C ASN A 32 4.05 -6.47 6.35
N ALA A 33 4.29 -7.22 7.43
CA ALA A 33 4.82 -6.67 8.68
C ALA A 33 6.25 -6.10 8.56
N GLU A 34 7.02 -6.51 7.55
CA GLU A 34 8.35 -5.96 7.23
C GLU A 34 8.28 -4.68 6.38
N GLY A 35 7.07 -4.20 6.05
CA GLY A 35 6.87 -3.02 5.19
C GLY A 35 7.07 -3.31 3.69
N ARG A 36 7.12 -4.58 3.28
CA ARG A 36 7.28 -5.00 1.87
C ARG A 36 5.91 -5.30 1.23
N ARG A 37 5.81 -5.11 -0.08
CA ARG A 37 4.65 -5.59 -0.87
C ARG A 37 4.52 -7.12 -0.69
N VAL A 38 3.28 -7.60 -0.61
CA VAL A 38 2.94 -9.03 -0.56
C VAL A 38 2.63 -9.58 -1.94
#